data_AF-Q6SR76-F1
#
_entry.id   AF-Q6SR76-F1
#
_cell.length_a   1.000
_cell.length_b   1.000
_cell.length_c   1.000
_cell.angle_alpha   90.00
_cell.angle_beta   90.00
_cell.angle_gamma   90.00
#
_symmetry.space_group_name_H-M   'P 1'
#
loop_
_entity.id
_entity.type
_entity.pdbx_description
1 polymer ?
#
loop_
_entity_poly.entity_id
_entity_poly.type
_entity_poly.pdbx_seq_one_letter_code
_entity_poly.pdbx_strand_id
1 'polypeptide(L)'
;MNLLTSFMLTAMFILLLPIIMSNTQLYKNNLYPHYVKTTISYAFAISMVPVMMFISSGQETIISNWHWLSIQTLKLSLSFKLDYFSITFFPVALFVTWSIMEFSMWYM
;
A
#
# COMPACT_ATOMS: atom_id res chain seq x y z
N MET A 1 -5.88 10.16 -14.52
CA MET A 1 -6.95 9.97 -13.52
C MET A 1 -7.05 8.52 -13.05
N ASN A 2 -7.57 7.55 -13.82
CA ASN A 2 -7.79 6.17 -13.32
C ASN A 2 -6.50 5.40 -12.97
N LEU A 3 -5.37 5.79 -13.54
CA LEU A 3 -4.11 5.09 -13.36
C LEU A 3 -3.51 5.37 -11.97
N LEU A 4 -3.61 6.60 -11.46
CA LEU A 4 -3.14 6.93 -10.11
C LEU A 4 -3.89 6.11 -9.05
N THR A 5 -5.21 6.03 -9.20
CA THR A 5 -6.09 5.33 -8.26
C THR A 5 -5.90 3.82 -8.31
N SER A 6 -5.74 3.24 -9.52
CA SER A 6 -5.49 1.81 -9.67
C SER A 6 -4.15 1.39 -9.08
N PHE A 7 -3.06 2.13 -9.32
CA PHE A 7 -1.73 1.79 -8.81
C PHE A 7 -1.63 1.94 -7.28
N MET A 8 -2.29 2.94 -6.68
CA MET A 8 -2.35 3.05 -5.22
C MET A 8 -3.15 1.92 -4.58
N LEU A 9 -4.29 1.56 -5.16
CA LEU A 9 -5.09 0.44 -4.66
C LEU A 9 -4.35 -0.89 -4.81
N THR A 10 -3.66 -1.14 -5.93
CA THR A 10 -2.89 -2.38 -6.12
C THR A 10 -1.73 -2.48 -5.13
N ALA A 11 -1.03 -1.38 -4.82
CA ALA A 11 0.02 -1.38 -3.79
C ALA A 11 -0.54 -1.78 -2.42
N MET A 12 -1.72 -1.27 -2.03
CA MET A 12 -2.40 -1.66 -0.79
C MET A 12 -2.84 -3.14 -0.81
N PHE A 13 -3.35 -3.64 -1.94
CA PHE A 13 -3.74 -5.05 -2.07
C PHE A 13 -2.56 -6.00 -1.96
N ILE A 14 -1.39 -5.65 -2.50
CA ILE A 14 -0.18 -6.48 -2.38
C ILE A 14 0.25 -6.63 -0.92
N LEU A 15 0.12 -5.57 -0.11
CA LEU A 15 0.44 -5.63 1.31
C LEU A 15 -0.55 -6.49 2.12
N LEU A 16 -1.78 -6.67 1.63
CA LEU A 16 -2.76 -7.56 2.27
C LEU A 16 -2.44 -9.05 2.02
N LEU A 17 -1.72 -9.39 0.95
CA LEU A 17 -1.43 -10.80 0.60
C LEU A 17 -0.66 -11.55 1.70
N PRO A 18 0.47 -11.02 2.25
CA PRO A 18 1.14 -11.66 3.38
C PRO A 18 0.24 -11.88 4.59
N ILE A 19 -0.64 -10.92 4.89
CA ILE A 19 -1.55 -10.96 6.04
C ILE A 19 -2.56 -12.10 5.87
N ILE A 20 -3.21 -12.17 4.70
CA ILE A 20 -4.14 -13.26 4.38
C ILE A 20 -3.43 -14.61 4.47
N MET A 21 -2.19 -14.68 3.96
CA MET A 21 -1.40 -15.91 3.97
C MET A 21 -1.02 -16.36 5.39
N SER A 22 -0.79 -15.43 6.32
CA SER A 22 -0.48 -15.75 7.72
C SER A 22 -1.61 -16.51 8.44
N ASN A 23 -2.86 -16.37 7.98
CA ASN A 23 -3.99 -17.14 8.52
C ASN A 23 -3.99 -18.60 8.07
N THR A 24 -3.14 -18.97 7.10
CA THR A 24 -2.98 -20.35 6.61
C THR A 24 -1.72 -20.99 7.19
N GLN A 25 -1.61 -22.32 7.22
CA GLN A 25 -0.40 -23.01 7.74
C GLN A 25 0.88 -22.76 6.92
N LEU A 26 0.80 -22.04 5.81
CA LEU A 26 1.90 -21.79 4.88
C LEU A 26 2.95 -20.81 5.44
N TYR A 27 2.68 -20.10 6.54
CA TYR A 27 3.67 -19.28 7.25
C TYR A 27 4.79 -20.10 7.91
N LYS A 28 4.55 -21.40 8.16
CA LYS A 28 5.52 -22.27 8.87
C LYS A 28 6.80 -22.53 8.06
N ASN A 29 6.81 -22.14 6.78
CA ASN A 29 7.96 -22.33 5.91
C ASN A 29 9.02 -21.23 6.14
N ASN A 30 10.29 -21.61 6.20
CA ASN A 30 11.42 -20.68 6.39
C ASN A 30 11.54 -19.63 5.27
N LEU A 31 10.88 -19.83 4.13
CA LEU A 31 10.85 -18.89 3.00
C LEU A 31 9.85 -17.74 3.19
N TYR A 32 9.00 -17.78 4.22
CA TYR A 32 7.96 -16.77 4.42
C TYR A 32 8.53 -15.35 4.66
N PRO A 33 9.59 -15.13 5.46
CA PRO A 33 10.20 -13.80 5.60
C PRO A 33 10.71 -13.22 4.27
N HIS A 34 11.31 -14.06 3.40
CA HIS A 34 11.72 -13.64 2.06
C HIS A 34 10.53 -13.28 1.17
N TYR A 35 9.41 -14.00 1.29
CA TYR A 35 8.17 -13.63 0.61
C TYR A 35 7.64 -12.27 1.08
N VAL A 36 7.67 -11.99 2.39
CA VAL A 36 7.28 -10.66 2.91
C VAL A 36 8.21 -9.56 2.40
N LYS A 37 9.53 -9.77 2.37
CA LYS A 37 10.47 -8.79 1.80
C LYS A 37 10.18 -8.49 0.33
N THR A 38 9.96 -9.53 -0.47
CA THR A 38 9.70 -9.37 -1.91
C THR A 38 8.37 -8.68 -2.19
N THR A 39 7.31 -9.01 -1.45
CA THR A 39 6.01 -8.33 -1.57
C THR A 39 6.12 -6.83 -1.24
N ILE A 40 6.88 -6.44 -0.21
CA ILE A 40 7.11 -5.02 0.09
C ILE A 40 7.89 -4.34 -1.03
N SER A 41 8.92 -4.99 -1.60
CA SER A 41 9.67 -4.43 -2.73
C SER A 41 8.81 -4.22 -3.98
N TYR A 42 7.85 -5.11 -4.25
CA TYR A 42 6.89 -4.93 -5.34
C TYR A 42 5.89 -3.80 -5.05
N ALA A 43 5.38 -3.72 -3.82
CA ALA A 43 4.51 -2.62 -3.41
C ALA A 43 5.23 -1.26 -3.55
N PHE A 44 6.52 -1.20 -3.18
CA PHE A 44 7.35 -0.02 -3.37
C PHE A 44 7.47 0.36 -4.85
N ALA A 45 7.85 -0.58 -5.72
CA ALA A 45 7.98 -0.32 -7.15
C ALA A 45 6.68 0.19 -7.80
N ILE A 46 5.53 -0.35 -7.38
CA ILE A 46 4.20 0.08 -7.86
C ILE A 46 3.86 1.47 -7.33
N SER A 47 4.17 1.76 -6.06
CA SER A 47 3.91 3.07 -5.44
C SER A 47 4.73 4.23 -6.05
N MET A 48 5.86 3.93 -6.70
CA MET A 48 6.65 4.93 -7.41
C MET A 48 5.95 5.50 -8.65
N VAL A 49 5.05 4.74 -9.29
CA VAL A 49 4.31 5.21 -10.47
C VAL A 49 3.39 6.40 -10.12
N PRO A 50 2.55 6.33 -9.07
CA PRO A 50 1.79 7.48 -8.58
C PRO A 50 2.63 8.72 -8.27
N VAL A 51 3.84 8.55 -7.71
CA VAL A 51 4.74 9.66 -7.38
C VAL A 51 5.23 10.38 -8.63
N MET A 52 5.68 9.64 -9.64
CA MET A 52 6.13 10.21 -10.91
C MET A 52 5.00 10.93 -11.64
N MET A 53 3.78 10.39 -11.57
CA MET A 53 2.59 11.05 -12.12
C MET A 53 2.22 12.32 -11.38
N PHE A 54 2.35 12.32 -10.05
CA PHE A 54 2.13 13.50 -9.23
C PHE A 54 3.15 14.59 -9.53
N ILE A 55 4.44 14.26 -9.65
CA ILE A 55 5.49 15.24 -9.98
C ILE A 55 5.26 15.88 -11.37
N SER A 56 4.82 15.08 -12.35
CA SER A 56 4.62 15.58 -13.72
C SER A 56 3.36 16.42 -13.92
N SER A 57 2.28 16.11 -13.20
CA SER A 57 0.96 16.70 -13.46
C SER A 57 0.31 17.40 -12.26
N GLY A 58 0.87 17.27 -11.06
CA GLY A 58 0.32 17.82 -9.82
C GLY A 58 -1.08 17.28 -9.45
N GLN A 59 -1.50 16.15 -10.01
CA GLN A 59 -2.85 15.63 -9.84
C GLN A 59 -3.06 15.03 -8.45
N GLU A 60 -3.94 15.66 -7.66
CA GLU A 60 -4.48 15.10 -6.43
C GLU A 60 -5.85 14.48 -6.70
N THR A 61 -6.15 13.34 -6.06
CA THR A 61 -7.43 12.64 -6.26
C THR A 61 -8.01 12.14 -4.96
N ILE A 62 -9.34 12.16 -4.84
CA ILE A 62 -10.06 11.55 -3.73
C ILE A 62 -10.79 10.31 -4.28
N ILE A 63 -10.55 9.18 -3.66
CA ILE A 63 -11.13 7.88 -4.01
C ILE A 63 -12.16 7.52 -2.94
N SER A 64 -13.46 7.71 -3.21
CA SER A 64 -14.54 7.22 -2.35
C SER A 64 -15.04 5.85 -2.83
N ASN A 65 -14.49 4.76 -2.29
CA ASN A 65 -14.76 3.42 -2.82
C ASN A 65 -15.97 2.74 -2.21
N TRP A 66 -16.30 3.02 -0.94
CA TRP A 66 -17.35 2.25 -0.26
C TRP A 66 -18.15 3.12 0.70
N HIS A 67 -19.45 3.27 0.41
CA HIS A 67 -20.39 3.84 1.36
C HIS A 67 -20.61 2.84 2.51
N TRP A 68 -20.22 3.23 3.73
CA TRP A 68 -20.27 2.33 4.87
C TRP A 68 -21.63 2.39 5.57
N LEU A 69 -22.05 3.58 6.02
CA LEU A 69 -23.29 3.77 6.77
C LEU A 69 -23.78 5.21 6.61
N SER A 70 -25.11 5.39 6.57
CA SER A 70 -25.74 6.72 6.66
C SER A 70 -26.53 6.83 7.97
N ILE A 71 -26.19 7.79 8.82
CA ILE A 71 -26.91 8.13 10.05
C ILE A 71 -27.57 9.50 9.83
N GLN A 72 -28.89 9.52 9.58
CA GLN A 72 -29.67 10.72 9.28
C GLN A 72 -29.04 11.61 8.19
N THR A 73 -28.25 12.61 8.55
CA THR A 73 -27.56 13.53 7.64
C THR A 73 -26.08 13.19 7.41
N LEU A 74 -25.47 12.34 8.24
CA LEU A 74 -24.07 11.94 8.14
C LEU A 74 -23.92 10.70 7.27
N LYS A 75 -23.23 10.84 6.13
CA LYS A 75 -22.83 9.71 5.27
C LYS A 75 -21.37 9.37 5.53
N LEU A 76 -21.12 8.24 6.18
CA LEU A 76 -19.78 7.71 6.37
C LEU A 76 -19.41 6.84 5.17
N SER A 77 -18.36 7.22 4.48
CA SER A 77 -17.78 6.45 3.38
C SER A 77 -16.28 6.26 3.59
N LEU A 78 -15.78 5.10 3.21
CA LEU A 78 -14.35 4.87 3.10
C LEU A 78 -13.85 5.67 1.90
N SER A 79 -13.12 6.75 2.20
CA SER A 79 -12.50 7.60 1.19
C SER A 79 -11.00 7.75 1.43
N PHE A 80 -10.22 7.50 0.39
CA PHE A 80 -8.78 7.72 0.39
C PHE A 80 -8.48 9.03 -0.30
N LYS A 81 -7.81 9.94 0.40
CA LYS A 81 -7.38 11.21 -0.14
C LYS A 81 -5.90 11.10 -0.54
N LEU A 82 -5.64 11.15 -1.84
CA LEU A 82 -4.31 11.09 -2.43
C LEU A 82 -3.78 12.51 -2.67
N ASP A 83 -3.41 13.19 -1.58
CA ASP A 83 -2.75 14.50 -1.61
C ASP A 83 -1.22 14.35 -1.69
N TYR A 84 -0.52 15.45 -1.92
CA TYR A 84 0.94 15.55 -1.83
C TYR A 84 1.54 14.71 -0.69
N PHE A 85 1.08 14.93 0.55
CA PHE A 85 1.62 14.24 1.73
C PHE A 85 1.53 12.73 1.63
N SER A 86 0.37 12.22 1.22
CA SER A 86 0.14 10.78 1.11
C SER A 86 0.97 10.17 -0.01
N ILE A 87 1.02 10.82 -1.19
CA ILE A 87 1.72 10.32 -2.36
C ILE A 87 3.23 10.30 -2.11
N THR A 88 3.78 11.31 -1.42
CA THR A 88 5.22 11.33 -1.09
C THR A 88 5.57 10.41 0.07
N PHE A 89 4.70 10.30 1.09
CA PHE A 89 5.03 9.53 2.29
C PHE A 89 4.95 8.02 2.05
N PHE A 90 3.98 7.56 1.28
CA PHE A 90 3.76 6.13 1.03
C PHE A 90 4.99 5.38 0.46
N PRO A 91 5.66 5.83 -0.61
CA PRO A 91 6.88 5.19 -1.12
C PRO A 91 8.05 5.28 -0.13
N VAL A 92 8.17 6.38 0.62
CA VAL A 92 9.23 6.53 1.64
C VAL A 92 9.05 5.53 2.77
N ALA A 93 7.82 5.37 3.26
CA ALA A 93 7.49 4.39 4.27
C ALA A 93 7.78 2.96 3.78
N LEU A 94 7.40 2.62 2.54
CA LEU A 94 7.68 1.31 1.95
C LEU A 94 9.17 1.04 1.74
N PHE A 95 9.95 2.06 1.38
CA PHE A 95 11.40 1.94 1.26
C PHE A 95 12.06 1.63 2.60
N VAL A 96 11.66 2.37 3.65
CA VAL A 96 12.19 2.15 5.01
C VAL A 96 11.76 0.77 5.53
N THR A 97 10.50 0.37 5.37
CA THR A 97 10.04 -0.96 5.83
C THR A 97 10.72 -2.10 5.08
N TRP A 98 11.04 -1.95 3.80
CA TRP A 98 11.83 -2.92 3.06
C TRP A 98 13.23 -3.11 3.69
N SER A 99 13.91 -2.01 4.02
CA SER A 99 15.21 -2.06 4.68
C SER A 99 15.14 -2.67 6.09
N ILE A 100 14.10 -2.34 6.87
CA ILE A 100 13.88 -2.93 8.20
C ILE A 100 13.60 -4.42 8.10
N MET A 101 12.81 -4.87 7.14
CA MET A 101 12.54 -6.29 6.95
C MET A 101 13.79 -7.08 6.56
N GLU A 102 14.64 -6.51 5.71
CA GLU A 102 15.94 -7.09 5.40
C GLU A 102 16.85 -7.18 6.64
N PHE A 103 16.93 -6.10 7.43
CA PHE A 103 17.64 -6.12 8.70
C PHE A 103 17.09 -7.17 9.66
N SER A 104 15.76 -7.27 9.77
CA SER A 104 15.11 -8.21 10.69
C SER A 104 15.39 -9.68 10.35
N MET A 105 15.55 -10.02 9.07
CA MET A 105 15.89 -11.39 8.65
C MET A 105 17.34 -11.78 8.96
N TRP A 106 18.23 -10.79 9.08
CA TRP A 106 19.60 -11.04 9.51
C TRP A 106 19.72 -11.03 11.05
N TYR A 107 18.92 -10.21 11.72
CA TYR A 107 18.98 -9.99 13.16
C TYR A 107 18.23 -11.05 14.00
N MET A 108 17.04 -11.48 13.57
CA MET A 108 16.21 -12.49 14.25
C MET A 108 16.36 -13.87 13.59
#